data_AF-A0A3K8YDJ0-F1
#
_entry.id   AF-A0A3K8YDJ0-F1
#
_cell.length_a   1.000
_cell.length_b   1.000
_cell.length_c   1.000
_cell.angle_alpha   90.00
_cell.angle_beta   90.00
_cell.angle_gamma   90.00
#
_symmetry.space_group_name_H-M   'P 1'
#
loop_
_entity.id
_entity.type
_entity.pdbx_description
1 polymer ?
#
loop_
_entity_poly.entity_id
_entity_poly.type
_entity_poly.pdbx_seq_one_letter_code
_entity_poly.pdbx_strand_id
1 'polypeptide(L)' 'MSEKTEQPTEKKLRDGRKEGQVVKSIEIISLFQLVALFLYFHFFTEKIILKFIE' A
#
# COMPACT_ATOMS: atom_id res chain seq x y z
N MET A 1 -22.22 15.56 -15.36
CA MET A 1 -21.07 15.53 -14.44
C MET A 1 -19.89 16.16 -15.16
N SER A 2 -19.70 17.47 -15.00
CA SER A 2 -18.57 18.17 -15.61
C SER A 2 -17.36 17.91 -14.73
N GLU A 3 -16.40 17.13 -15.25
CA GLU A 3 -15.13 16.86 -14.60
C GLU A 3 -14.40 18.19 -14.46
N LYS A 4 -14.36 18.74 -13.23
CA LYS A 4 -13.69 20.01 -12.96
C LYS A 4 -12.20 19.86 -13.20
N THR A 5 -11.75 20.27 -14.38
CA THR A 5 -10.34 20.40 -14.81
C THR A 5 -9.61 21.59 -14.17
N GLU A 6 -10.17 22.18 -13.13
CA GLU A 6 -9.56 23.28 -12.39
C GLU A 6 -8.56 22.74 -11.37
N GLN A 7 -7.37 23.35 -11.33
CA GLN A 7 -6.36 23.01 -10.34
C GLN A 7 -6.96 23.14 -8.92
N PRO A 8 -6.61 22.22 -8.00
CA PRO A 8 -7.15 22.24 -6.65
C PRO A 8 -6.90 23.59 -5.99
N THR A 9 -7.98 24.28 -5.60
CA THR A 9 -7.92 25.56 -4.90
C THR A 9 -7.11 25.43 -3.61
N GLU A 10 -6.44 26.50 -3.17
CA GLU A 10 -5.65 26.53 -1.93
C GLU A 10 -6.40 25.98 -0.70
N LYS A 11 -7.73 26.18 -0.65
CA LYS A 11 -8.59 25.60 0.39
C LYS A 11 -8.55 24.06 0.37
N LYS A 12 -8.70 23.42 -0.79
CA LYS A 12 -8.64 21.96 -0.93
C LYS A 12 -7.25 21.40 -0.58
N LEU A 13 -6.18 22.12 -0.96
CA LEU A 13 -4.81 21.72 -0.61
C LEU A 13 -4.54 21.81 0.91
N ARG A 14 -5.08 22.84 1.58
CA ARG A 14 -5.02 22.96 3.04
C ARG A 14 -5.83 21.87 3.73
N ASP A 15 -7.02 21.59 3.24
CA ASP A 15 -7.93 20.62 3.85
C ASP A 15 -7.37 19.19 3.69
N GLY A 16 -6.82 18.83 2.53
CA GLY A 16 -6.14 17.53 2.33
C GLY A 16 -4.93 17.31 3.26
N ARG A 17 -4.18 18.39 3.58
CA ARG A 17 -3.10 18.32 4.59
C ARG A 17 -3.64 18.15 6.01
N LYS A 18 -4.75 18.82 6.35
CA LYS A 18 -5.40 18.71 7.67
C LYS A 18 -6.03 17.34 7.90
N GLU A 19 -6.61 16.76 6.84
CA GLU A 19 -7.19 15.41 6.84
C GLU A 19 -6.11 14.32 6.92
N GLY A 20 -4.83 14.69 6.82
CA GLY A 20 -3.74 13.72 6.84
C GLY A 20 -3.73 12.83 5.59
N GLN A 21 -4.29 13.32 4.48
CA GLN A 21 -4.35 12.69 3.17
C GLN A 21 -2.97 12.77 2.47
N VAL A 22 -1.94 12.43 3.24
CA VAL A 22 -0.54 12.39 2.84
C VAL A 22 -0.07 10.97 3.04
N VAL A 23 0.62 10.41 2.04
CA VAL A 23 1.19 9.07 2.15
C VAL A 23 2.13 9.05 3.34
N LYS A 24 1.83 8.20 4.32
CA LYS A 24 2.66 8.03 5.52
C LYS A 24 3.69 6.95 5.24
N SER A 25 4.89 7.13 5.79
CA SER A 25 5.98 6.14 5.67
C SER A 25 5.57 4.74 6.13
N ILE A 26 4.70 4.65 7.14
CA ILE A 26 4.17 3.38 7.64
C ILE A 26 3.34 2.63 6.60
N GLU A 27 2.62 3.33 5.72
CA GLU A 27 1.80 2.71 4.68
C GLU A 27 2.67 2.02 3.64
N ILE A 28 3.79 2.66 3.29
CA ILE A 28 4.79 2.09 2.37
C ILE A 28 5.40 0.84 2.98
N ILE A 29 5.87 0.92 4.24
CA ILE A 29 6.45 -0.23 4.94
C ILE A 29 5.44 -1.39 5.03
N SER A 30 4.18 -1.08 5.37
CA SER A 30 3.11 -2.08 5.47
C SER A 30 2.84 -2.76 4.13
N LEU A 31 2.83 -2.00 3.03
CA LEU A 31 2.70 -2.54 1.68
C LEU A 31 3.87 -3.47 1.35
N PHE A 32 5.11 -3.05 1.62
CA PHE A 32 6.29 -3.88 1.40
C PHE A 32 6.26 -5.16 2.25
N GLN A 33 5.82 -5.09 3.50
CA GLN A 33 5.67 -6.27 4.36
C GLN A 33 4.66 -7.26 3.77
N LEU A 34 3.51 -6.78 3.30
CA LEU A 34 2.48 -7.62 2.69
C LEU A 34 3.00 -8.30 1.41
N VAL A 35 3.65 -7.53 0.54
CA VAL A 35 4.26 -8.06 -0.70
C VAL A 35 5.36 -9.07 -0.38
N ALA A 36 6.24 -8.77 0.57
CA ALA A 36 7.31 -9.69 0.98
C ALA A 36 6.75 -11.00 1.53
N LEU A 37 5.70 -10.93 2.35
CA LEU A 37 5.03 -12.11 2.88
C LEU A 37 4.40 -12.96 1.77
N PHE A 38 3.72 -12.31 0.83
CA PHE A 38 3.14 -12.99 -0.33
C PHE A 38 4.21 -13.71 -1.17
N LEU A 39 5.30 -13.03 -1.50
CA LEU A 39 6.39 -13.62 -2.28
C LEU A 39 7.07 -14.76 -1.53
N TYR A 40 7.26 -14.61 -0.21
CA TYR A 40 7.80 -15.69 0.63
C TYR A 40 6.95 -16.95 0.52
N PHE A 41 5.64 -16.86 0.73
CA PHE A 41 4.78 -18.03 0.56
C PHE A 41 4.76 -18.51 -0.88
N HIS A 42 4.68 -17.63 -1.88
CA HIS A 42 4.60 -18.03 -3.28
C HIS A 42 5.80 -18.89 -3.71
N PHE A 43 7.02 -18.51 -3.33
CA PHE A 43 8.23 -19.24 -3.75
C PHE A 43 8.62 -20.38 -2.81
N PHE A 44 8.33 -20.29 -1.51
CA PHE A 44 8.79 -21.27 -0.53
C PHE A 44 7.73 -22.31 -0.13
N THR A 45 6.48 -22.16 -0.57
CA THR A 45 5.38 -23.11 -0.26
C THR A 45 5.77 -24.55 -0.60
N GLU A 46 6.34 -24.83 -1.77
CA GLU A 46 6.72 -26.19 -2.16
C GLU A 46 7.75 -26.80 -1.20
N LYS A 47 8.80 -26.03 -0.85
CA LYS A 47 9.83 -26.47 0.09
C LYS A 47 9.29 -26.67 1.50
N ILE A 48 8.39 -25.78 1.93
CA ILE A 48 7.75 -25.87 3.26
C ILE A 48 6.88 -27.12 3.33
N ILE A 49 6.09 -27.41 2.29
CA ILE A 49 5.21 -28.59 2.23
C ILE A 49 6.03 -29.88 2.22
N LEU A 50 7.08 -29.95 1.38
CA LEU A 50 7.93 -31.14 1.31
C LEU A 50 8.57 -31.46 2.65
N LYS A 51 9.08 -30.43 3.36
CA LYS A 51 9.64 -30.58 4.72
C LYS A 51 8.60 -30.94 5.80
N PHE A 52 7.32 -30.71 5.54
CA PHE A 52 6.24 -31.06 6.46
C PHE A 52 5.75 -32.49 6.27
N ILE A 53 5.95 -33.07 5.08
CA ILE A 53 5.53 -34.42 4.72
C ILE A 53 6.61 -35.46 5.05
N GLU A 54 7.89 -35.07 4.98
CA GLU A 54 9.04 -35.83 5.49
C GLU A 54 9.09 -35.82 7.03
#